data_AF-A0A8J3SDP3-F1
#
_entry.id   AF-A0A8J3SDP3-F1
#
_cell.length_a   1.000
_cell.length_b   1.000
_cell.length_c   1.000
_cell.angle_alpha   90.00
_cell.angle_beta   90.00
_cell.angle_gamma   90.00
#
_symmetry.space_group_name_H-M   'P 1'
#
loop_
_entity.id
_entity.type
_entity.pdbx_description
1 polymer ?
#
loop_
_entity_poly.entity_id
_entity_poly.type
_entity_poly.pdbx_seq_one_letter_code
_entity_poly.pdbx_strand_id
1 'polypeptide(L)'
;MYTSKGGSVFHRSASCEALLEGQRKAARFGQQIHEPRPVPLRQAQAEGRGACIPCFPNFVPANAKPCWIRGESTWLPGLLLEWHKDPARKVWRGVVTYSVGSEQITEVREQKELRPRR
;
A
#
# COMPACT_ATOMS: atom_id res chain seq x y z
N MET A 1 3.67 -8.13 -15.43
CA MET A 1 3.59 -7.04 -14.42
C MET A 1 4.90 -6.28 -14.45
N TYR A 2 4.95 -5.06 -13.93
CA TYR A 2 6.17 -4.27 -13.82
C TYR A 2 6.55 -4.05 -12.37
N THR A 3 7.82 -4.24 -12.04
CA THR A 3 8.36 -3.99 -10.70
C THR A 3 9.65 -3.19 -10.83
N SER A 4 9.98 -2.38 -9.83
CA SER A 4 11.31 -1.79 -9.68
C SER A 4 12.07 -2.50 -8.56
N LYS A 5 13.40 -2.57 -8.68
CA LYS A 5 14.24 -3.10 -7.60
C LYS A 5 14.05 -2.21 -6.35
N GLY A 6 13.79 -2.84 -5.20
CA GLY A 6 13.48 -2.15 -3.94
C GLY A 6 12.03 -1.68 -3.78
N GLY A 7 11.19 -1.72 -4.82
CA GLY A 7 9.77 -1.37 -4.70
C GLY A 7 8.93 -2.48 -4.04
N SER A 8 7.95 -2.12 -3.22
CA SER A 8 7.09 -3.10 -2.51
C SER A 8 5.85 -3.52 -3.28
N VAL A 9 5.61 -2.97 -4.48
CA VAL A 9 4.41 -3.25 -5.28
C VAL A 9 4.73 -3.62 -6.73
N PHE A 10 3.81 -4.32 -7.37
CA PHE A 10 3.81 -4.54 -8.82
C PHE A 10 2.73 -3.70 -9.53
N HIS A 11 3.05 -3.26 -10.74
CA HIS A 11 2.22 -2.39 -11.56
C HIS A 11 1.78 -3.08 -12.86
N ARG A 12 0.69 -2.60 -13.46
CA ARG A 12 0.21 -3.10 -14.75
C ARG A 12 1.06 -2.60 -15.93
N SER A 13 1.63 -1.40 -15.80
CA SER A 13 2.45 -0.75 -16.83
C SER A 13 3.68 -0.09 -16.20
N ALA A 14 4.78 -0.01 -16.97
CA ALA A 14 5.95 0.82 -16.64
C ALA A 14 5.63 2.32 -16.59
N SER A 15 4.57 2.75 -17.28
CA SER A 15 4.10 4.14 -17.30
C SER A 15 3.08 4.46 -16.20
N CYS A 16 2.85 3.57 -15.23
CA CYS A 16 1.94 3.83 -14.12
C CYS A 16 2.37 5.08 -13.34
N GLU A 17 1.44 6.02 -13.13
CA GLU A 17 1.76 7.29 -12.45
C GLU A 17 2.31 7.07 -11.04
N ALA A 18 1.72 6.16 -10.26
CA ALA A 18 2.21 5.80 -8.93
C ALA A 18 3.64 5.21 -8.95
N LEU A 19 4.00 4.48 -10.01
CA LEU A 19 5.36 3.96 -10.19
C LEU A 19 6.34 5.11 -10.48
N LEU A 20 5.98 5.99 -11.41
CA LEU A 20 6.80 7.15 -11.79
C LEU A 20 6.99 8.11 -10.62
N GLU A 21 5.92 8.41 -9.88
CA GLU A 21 5.98 9.21 -8.66
C GLU A 21 6.87 8.57 -7.61
N GLY A 22 6.76 7.24 -7.44
CA GLY A 22 7.63 6.48 -6.55
C GLY A 22 9.11 6.60 -6.89
N GLN A 23 9.46 6.52 -8.17
CA GLN A 23 10.85 6.71 -8.65
C GLN A 23 11.33 8.15 -8.43
N ARG A 24 10.51 9.16 -8.75
CA ARG A 24 10.85 10.57 -8.48
C ARG A 24 11.08 10.82 -6.99
N LYS A 25 10.26 10.21 -6.13
CA LYS A 25 10.40 10.30 -4.67
C LYS A 25 11.69 9.65 -4.21
N ALA A 26 11.99 8.43 -4.66
CA ALA A 26 13.24 7.73 -4.35
C ALA A 26 14.46 8.60 -4.70
N ALA A 27 14.49 9.16 -5.93
CA ALA A 27 15.54 10.09 -6.35
C ALA A 27 15.65 11.32 -5.43
N ARG A 28 14.52 11.92 -5.05
CA ARG A 28 14.49 13.08 -4.14
C ARG A 28 15.08 12.79 -2.76
N PHE A 29 14.97 11.54 -2.27
CA PHE A 29 15.56 11.10 -1.00
C PHE A 29 16.96 10.50 -1.17
N GLY A 30 17.60 10.66 -2.32
CA GLY A 30 18.95 10.14 -2.59
C GLY A 30 19.02 8.61 -2.70
N GLN A 31 17.87 7.94 -2.85
CA GLN A 31 17.83 6.50 -3.10
C GLN A 31 18.14 6.20 -4.57
N GLN A 32 18.73 5.04 -4.81
CA GLN A 32 19.01 4.59 -6.17
C GLN A 32 17.69 4.25 -6.89
N ILE A 33 17.43 4.95 -8.00
CA ILE A 33 16.32 4.61 -8.89
C ILE A 33 16.71 3.44 -9.80
N HIS A 34 15.73 2.61 -10.10
CA HIS A 34 15.92 1.45 -10.95
C HIS A 34 14.81 1.37 -11.99
N GLU A 35 15.21 1.20 -13.25
CA GLU A 35 14.29 0.98 -14.37
C GLU A 35 13.28 -0.12 -14.04
N PRO A 36 11.96 0.14 -14.19
CA PRO A 36 10.95 -0.88 -14.04
C PRO A 36 11.16 -2.02 -15.03
N ARG A 37 11.13 -3.27 -14.53
CA ARG A 37 11.29 -4.47 -15.37
C ARG A 37 10.00 -5.27 -15.42
N PRO A 38 9.68 -5.88 -16.58
CA PRO A 38 8.58 -6.81 -16.66
C PRO A 38 8.93 -8.09 -15.87
N VAL A 39 8.01 -8.54 -15.02
CA VAL A 39 8.09 -9.81 -14.28
C VAL A 39 6.76 -10.57 -14.37
N PRO A 40 6.79 -11.92 -14.32
CA PRO A 40 5.59 -12.73 -14.14
C PRO A 40 4.85 -12.39 -12.84
N LEU A 41 3.52 -12.44 -12.85
CA LEU A 41 2.70 -12.16 -11.66
C LEU A 41 3.07 -13.08 -10.49
N ARG A 42 3.21 -14.39 -10.74
CA ARG A 42 3.60 -15.36 -9.71
C ARG A 42 4.94 -15.01 -9.05
N GLN A 43 5.90 -14.51 -9.82
CA GLN A 43 7.18 -14.08 -9.27
C GLN A 43 7.01 -12.86 -8.35
N ALA A 44 6.29 -11.83 -8.79
CA ALA A 44 6.04 -10.65 -7.97
C ALA A 44 5.33 -11.01 -6.64
N GLN A 45 4.37 -11.94 -6.69
CA GLN A 45 3.68 -12.44 -5.49
C GLN A 45 4.60 -13.26 -4.59
N ALA A 46 5.46 -14.12 -5.15
CA ALA A 46 6.44 -14.89 -4.38
C ALA A 46 7.48 -14.00 -3.69
N GLU A 47 7.81 -12.85 -4.30
CA GLU A 47 8.65 -11.80 -3.71
C GLU A 47 7.90 -10.96 -2.64
N GLY A 48 6.65 -11.29 -2.30
CA GLY A 48 5.86 -10.61 -1.29
C GLY A 48 5.37 -9.21 -1.71
N ARG A 49 5.40 -8.88 -3.00
CA ARG A 49 5.01 -7.55 -3.47
C ARG A 49 3.49 -7.41 -3.49
N GLY A 50 3.00 -6.28 -2.96
CA GLY A 50 1.60 -5.88 -3.04
C GLY A 50 1.18 -5.53 -4.46
N ALA A 51 -0.13 -5.50 -4.71
CA ALA A 51 -0.66 -4.98 -5.96
C ALA A 51 -0.83 -3.47 -5.86
N CYS A 52 -0.29 -2.73 -6.84
CA CYS A 52 -0.58 -1.30 -6.95
C CYS A 52 -2.11 -1.10 -7.07
N ILE A 53 -2.71 -0.45 -6.08
CA ILE A 53 -4.18 -0.28 -5.99
C ILE A 53 -4.76 0.39 -7.25
N PRO A 54 -4.20 1.50 -7.78
CA PRO A 54 -4.67 2.06 -9.06
C PRO A 54 -4.60 1.09 -10.24
N CYS A 55 -3.59 0.21 -10.29
CA CYS A 55 -3.44 -0.77 -11.35
C CYS A 55 -4.38 -1.97 -11.19
N PHE A 56 -4.71 -2.36 -9.95
CA PHE A 56 -5.41 -3.60 -9.63
C PHE A 56 -6.43 -3.37 -8.51
N PRO A 57 -7.55 -2.68 -8.78
CA PRO A 57 -8.58 -2.46 -7.78
C PRO A 57 -9.19 -3.78 -7.27
N ASN A 58 -9.23 -4.83 -8.10
CA ASN A 58 -9.75 -6.15 -7.73
C ASN A 58 -8.78 -7.00 -6.89
N PHE A 59 -7.52 -6.57 -6.71
CA PHE A 59 -6.58 -7.23 -5.81
C PHE A 59 -6.77 -6.79 -4.35
N VAL A 60 -7.65 -5.82 -4.12
CA VAL A 60 -8.14 -5.47 -2.79
C VAL A 60 -9.24 -6.46 -2.43
N PRO A 61 -9.27 -7.03 -1.19
CA PRO A 61 -10.40 -7.82 -0.72
C PRO A 61 -11.73 -7.08 -0.96
N ALA A 62 -12.74 -7.77 -1.49
CA ALA A 62 -14.02 -7.14 -1.88
C ALA A 62 -14.74 -6.44 -0.72
N ASN A 63 -14.44 -6.82 0.52
CA ASN A 63 -14.96 -6.25 1.75
C ASN A 63 -14.13 -5.08 2.31
N ALA A 64 -13.00 -4.73 1.67
CA ALA A 64 -12.18 -3.63 2.13
C ALA A 64 -12.91 -2.30 2.01
N LYS A 65 -12.81 -1.47 3.05
CA LYS A 65 -13.53 -0.20 3.14
C LYS A 65 -12.54 0.96 3.05
N PRO A 66 -12.79 1.99 2.21
CA PRO A 66 -11.98 3.19 2.22
C PRO A 66 -11.95 3.85 3.60
N CYS A 67 -10.75 4.21 4.06
CA CYS A 67 -10.55 4.90 5.32
C CYS A 67 -9.45 5.94 5.23
N TRP A 68 -9.46 6.85 6.19
CA TRP A 68 -8.33 7.70 6.54
C TRP A 68 -7.57 7.05 7.69
N ILE A 69 -6.25 7.00 7.58
CA ILE A 69 -5.34 6.42 8.57
C ILE A 69 -4.49 7.55 9.14
N ARG A 70 -4.33 7.58 10.46
CA ARG A 70 -3.53 8.61 11.13
C ARG A 70 -2.04 8.36 10.87
N GLY A 71 -1.44 9.21 10.05
CA GLY A 71 0.02 9.34 9.96
C GLY A 71 0.56 10.29 11.03
N GLU A 72 1.88 10.50 11.02
CA GLU A 72 2.57 11.33 12.03
C GLU A 72 2.01 12.76 12.12
N SER A 73 1.76 13.39 10.97
CA SER A 73 1.28 14.78 10.89
C SER A 73 -0.01 14.94 10.08
N THR A 74 -0.43 13.93 9.33
CA THR A 74 -1.53 14.01 8.36
C THR A 74 -2.42 12.77 8.40
N TRP A 75 -3.59 12.85 7.78
CA TRP A 75 -4.45 11.69 7.52
C TRP A 75 -4.15 11.16 6.12
N LEU A 76 -3.80 9.88 6.03
CA LEU A 76 -3.43 9.22 4.79
C LEU A 76 -4.60 8.40 4.25
N PRO A 77 -4.87 8.43 2.93
CA PRO A 77 -5.91 7.59 2.35
C PRO A 77 -5.44 6.13 2.33
N GLY A 78 -6.32 5.22 2.74
CA GLY A 78 -6.05 3.80 2.69
C GLY A 78 -7.32 2.97 2.65
N LEU A 79 -7.13 1.68 2.94
CA LEU A 79 -8.17 0.68 2.94
C LEU A 79 -8.10 -0.09 4.26
N LEU A 80 -9.23 -0.15 4.96
CA LEU A 80 -9.45 -1.06 6.06
C LEU A 80 -9.80 -2.43 5.47
N LEU A 81 -8.99 -3.44 5.76
CA LEU A 81 -9.16 -4.80 5.29
C LEU A 81 -10.05 -5.60 6.25
N GLU A 82 -9.71 -5.57 7.54
CA GLU A 82 -10.37 -6.38 8.57
C GLU A 82 -10.41 -5.66 9.91
N TRP A 83 -11.41 -5.98 10.74
CA TRP A 83 -11.47 -5.57 12.14
C TRP A 83 -11.19 -6.77 13.03
N HIS A 84 -10.33 -6.58 14.04
CA HIS A 84 -10.14 -7.51 15.13
C HIS A 84 -10.41 -6.81 16.46
N LYS A 85 -11.02 -7.53 17.39
CA LYS A 85 -11.15 -7.09 18.77
C LYS A 85 -9.92 -7.55 19.52
N ASP A 86 -9.20 -6.64 20.17
CA ASP A 86 -8.15 -7.00 21.14
C ASP A 86 -8.84 -7.30 22.48
N PRO A 87 -8.95 -8.59 22.89
CA PRO A 87 -9.68 -8.95 24.09
C PRO A 87 -8.99 -8.47 25.38
N ALA A 88 -7.67 -8.30 25.37
CA ALA A 88 -6.91 -7.86 26.53
C ALA A 88 -7.10 -6.36 26.80
N ARG A 89 -7.11 -5.55 25.72
CA ARG A 89 -7.25 -4.09 25.83
C ARG A 89 -8.68 -3.59 25.69
N LYS A 90 -9.64 -4.45 25.35
CA LYS A 90 -11.04 -4.10 25.05
C LYS A 90 -11.17 -3.02 23.94
N VAL A 91 -10.19 -2.93 23.04
CA VAL A 91 -10.19 -1.99 21.91
C VAL A 91 -10.37 -2.73 20.58
N TRP A 92 -10.92 -2.05 19.59
CA TRP A 92 -10.92 -2.52 18.21
C TRP A 92 -9.67 -2.08 17.48
N ARG A 93 -9.12 -2.97 16.65
CA ARG A 93 -7.95 -2.74 15.82
C ARG A 93 -8.25 -3.16 14.39
N GLY A 94 -7.88 -2.32 13.43
CA GLY A 94 -8.09 -2.57 12.01
C GLY A 94 -6.78 -2.98 11.34
N VAL A 95 -6.81 -4.03 10.53
CA VAL A 95 -5.75 -4.29 9.54
C VAL A 95 -5.98 -3.31 8.40
N VAL A 96 -4.99 -2.46 8.13
CA VAL A 96 -5.09 -1.44 7.08
C VAL A 96 -3.96 -1.58 6.09
N THR A 97 -4.25 -1.22 4.84
CA THR A 97 -3.23 -1.05 3.81
C THR A 97 -3.31 0.36 3.22
N TYR A 98 -2.17 1.01 3.08
CA TYR A 98 -2.08 2.37 2.57
C TYR A 98 -0.70 2.63 1.98
N SER A 99 -0.57 3.73 1.24
CA SER A 99 0.68 4.09 0.57
C SER A 99 1.36 5.27 1.28
N VAL A 100 2.66 5.12 1.56
CA VAL A 100 3.54 6.21 2.02
C VAL A 100 4.63 6.40 0.99
N GLY A 101 4.42 7.33 0.05
CA GLY A 101 5.28 7.41 -1.12
C GLY A 101 5.12 6.19 -2.02
N SER A 102 6.25 5.53 -2.33
CA SER A 102 6.31 4.32 -3.16
C SER A 102 6.04 3.03 -2.39
N GLU A 103 5.97 3.09 -1.07
CA GLU A 103 5.79 1.91 -0.24
C GLU A 103 4.32 1.70 0.09
N GLN A 104 3.81 0.50 -0.21
CA GLN A 104 2.55 0.03 0.35
C GLN A 104 2.83 -0.63 1.70
N ILE A 105 2.24 -0.06 2.75
CA ILE A 105 2.35 -0.54 4.12
C ILE A 105 1.08 -1.31 4.45
N THR A 106 1.22 -2.47 5.09
CA THR A 106 0.11 -3.22 5.68
C THR A 106 0.41 -3.45 7.15
N GLU A 107 -0.44 -2.96 8.03
CA GLU A 107 -0.22 -3.01 9.48
C GLU A 107 -1.54 -2.97 10.26
N VAL A 108 -1.42 -3.07 11.59
CA VAL A 108 -2.55 -3.02 12.51
C VAL A 108 -2.60 -1.66 13.21
N ARG A 109 -3.73 -0.96 13.10
CA ARG A 109 -3.97 0.35 13.74
C ARG A 109 -5.14 0.29 14.72
N GLU A 110 -5.10 1.10 15.77
CA GLU A 110 -6.23 1.21 16.70
C GLU A 110 -7.39 1.96 16.07
N GLN A 111 -8.62 1.67 16.51
CA GLN A 111 -9.82 2.31 15.97
C GLN A 111 -9.75 3.85 15.99
N LYS A 112 -9.14 4.45 17.01
CA LYS A 112 -8.98 5.91 17.14
C LYS A 112 -8.07 6.54 16.07
N GLU A 113 -7.19 5.73 15.47
CA GLU A 113 -6.26 6.13 14.41
C GLU A 113 -6.88 5.99 13.02
N LEU A 114 -8.15 5.58 12.94
CA LEU A 114 -8.86 5.31 11.69
C LEU A 114 -10.13 6.16 11.61
N ARG A 115 -10.46 6.65 10.42
CA ARG A 115 -11.75 7.30 10.13
C ARG A 115 -12.34 6.77 8.83
N PRO A 116 -13.67 6.61 8.71
CA PRO A 116 -14.29 6.28 7.44
C PRO A 116 -13.98 7.35 6.38
N ARG A 117 -13.78 6.92 5.13
CA ARG A 117 -13.67 7.79 3.96
C ARG A 117 -14.82 7.44 3.01
N ARG A 118 -15.67 8.44 2.72
CA ARG A 118 -16.79 8.28 1.78
C ARG A 118 -16.31 8.41 0.35
#